data_AF-A0A6J3RVG9-F1
#
_entry.id   AF-A0A6J3RVG9-F1
#
_cell.length_a   1.000
_cell.length_b   1.000
_cell.length_c   1.000
_cell.angle_alpha   90.00
_cell.angle_beta   90.00
_cell.angle_gamma   90.00
#
_symmetry.space_group_name_H-M   'P 1'
#
loop_
_entity.id
_entity.type
_entity.pdbx_description
1 polymer ?
#
loop_
_entity_poly.entity_id
_entity_poly.type
_entity_poly.pdbx_seq_one_letter_code
_entity_poly.pdbx_strand_id
1 'polypeptide(L)'
;MCSLALGADGGRGAVEEEEDLPGLSDSGDEASWEDAEDADLPHDKQQTPCLFCDRLFTSAEETFSHCKSEHQFNIDNMVHKHGLEFYGYIKLINFIRLKNPPVEYMNSIYNPVPWEKEEYLKPVLEDDLLLQFDVEDLYEPVSVPFSYPSGLSENTSVVEKLKHMEARALSAEAALAGAREDLQRMKQFAQDFVMNADVRTCSSSTTAIADLQEDEDGVYFSSYGHYGIHEEMLKDKVRTESYRDFIYQNPHIFKDKVVLDVGCGTGILSMFAAKAGAKKVLGVDQSEILYQAMHIIRLNKLEDTIMLIKGKIEEVRLPVEKVDVIISEWMGYFLLFESMLDSVLYAKNKYLAKGGSVYPDICTISLVAVSDMNKHADRITFWDDVYGFNMSCMKKAVIPEAVVEVLDPKTLISDPCSIKHIDCHTTCVSDLEFSSDFTLKITKTSLCTAPATLRHVGSSRTGARTRVACISRRTLNHCATREALTYCFLINL
;
A
#
# COMPACT_ATOMS: atom_id res chain seq x y z
N MET A 1 -20.02 -43.29 46.38
CA MET A 1 -20.87 -43.12 47.58
C MET A 1 -19.96 -42.96 48.79
N CYS A 2 -20.06 -41.80 49.45
CA CYS A 2 -19.49 -41.35 50.75
C CYS A 2 -19.12 -39.87 50.54
N SER A 3 -20.02 -38.91 50.76
CA SER A 3 -20.55 -38.41 52.04
C SER A 3 -19.54 -37.55 52.80
N LEU A 4 -19.84 -36.26 52.82
CA LEU A 4 -19.21 -35.14 53.53
C LEU A 4 -19.29 -35.30 55.06
N ALA A 5 -18.28 -34.78 55.80
CA ALA A 5 -18.45 -33.62 56.71
C ALA A 5 -17.23 -33.38 57.63
N LEU A 6 -17.12 -32.11 58.09
CA LEU A 6 -16.37 -31.51 59.23
C LEU A 6 -14.98 -30.92 58.88
N GLY A 7 -14.65 -29.66 59.18
CA GLY A 7 -15.36 -28.54 59.81
C GLY A 7 -14.39 -27.38 60.16
N ALA A 8 -14.95 -26.15 60.27
CA ALA A 8 -14.65 -25.01 61.17
C ALA A 8 -13.19 -24.51 61.41
N ASP A 9 -12.87 -23.22 61.62
CA ASP A 9 -13.51 -21.88 61.63
C ASP A 9 -12.38 -20.84 61.87
N GLY A 10 -12.68 -19.54 61.76
CA GLY A 10 -11.81 -18.35 61.67
C GLY A 10 -10.65 -18.17 62.69
N GLY A 11 -9.71 -17.24 62.54
CA GLY A 11 -9.64 -16.02 61.73
C GLY A 11 -8.67 -15.00 62.38
N ARG A 12 -8.23 -14.02 61.56
CA ARG A 12 -7.53 -12.73 61.85
C ARG A 12 -5.99 -12.66 61.81
N GLY A 13 -5.49 -11.94 60.80
CA GLY A 13 -4.84 -10.63 61.02
C GLY A 13 -3.41 -10.42 60.46
N ALA A 14 -3.31 -9.82 59.26
CA ALA A 14 -2.24 -8.92 58.75
C ALA A 14 -2.57 -8.67 57.25
N VAL A 15 -3.33 -7.65 56.87
CA VAL A 15 -2.94 -6.24 56.58
C VAL A 15 -1.72 -6.15 55.65
N GLU A 16 -1.98 -6.19 54.35
CA GLU A 16 -1.16 -5.56 53.30
C GLU A 16 -2.08 -4.62 52.51
N GLU A 17 -1.56 -3.43 52.23
CA GLU A 17 -2.26 -2.24 51.74
C GLU A 17 -2.61 -2.39 50.25
N GLU A 18 -3.90 -2.32 49.91
CA GLU A 18 -4.39 -2.05 48.56
C GLU A 18 -4.36 -0.53 48.35
N GLU A 19 -3.58 -0.05 47.36
CA GLU A 19 -3.68 1.32 46.89
C GLU A 19 -4.89 1.46 45.95
N ASP A 20 -5.81 2.34 46.36
CA ASP A 20 -7.04 2.73 45.70
C ASP A 20 -6.83 3.23 44.25
N LEU A 21 -7.43 2.52 43.29
CA LEU A 21 -7.78 3.06 41.98
C LEU A 21 -9.15 3.76 42.10
N PRO A 22 -9.27 5.08 41.91
CA PRO A 22 -10.57 5.73 41.99
C PRO A 22 -11.42 5.35 40.77
N GLY A 23 -12.61 4.83 41.06
CA GLY A 23 -13.64 4.52 40.07
C GLY A 23 -14.06 5.76 39.29
N LEU A 24 -14.02 5.66 37.97
CA LEU A 24 -14.56 6.68 37.08
C LEU A 24 -16.08 6.56 37.09
N SER A 25 -16.71 7.47 37.82
CA SER A 25 -18.13 7.76 37.73
C SER A 25 -18.42 8.36 36.36
N ASP A 26 -19.27 7.67 35.61
CA ASP A 26 -19.98 8.17 34.46
C ASP A 26 -20.92 9.31 34.89
N SER A 27 -20.48 10.55 34.66
CA SER A 27 -21.34 11.73 34.68
C SER A 27 -21.22 12.37 33.31
N GLY A 28 -22.24 12.14 32.48
CA GLY A 28 -22.32 12.63 31.13
C GLY A 28 -22.26 14.15 31.03
N ASP A 29 -21.68 14.58 29.92
CA ASP A 29 -22.09 15.76 29.17
C ASP A 29 -21.79 15.47 27.69
N GLU A 30 -22.82 14.92 27.03
CA GLU A 30 -22.95 14.86 25.58
C GLU A 30 -23.04 16.30 25.05
N ALA A 31 -21.90 16.95 24.86
CA ALA A 31 -21.83 18.23 24.18
C ALA A 31 -21.89 18.00 22.67
N SER A 32 -23.12 18.10 22.16
CA SER A 32 -23.48 18.33 20.76
C SER A 32 -22.47 19.26 20.08
N TRP A 33 -21.73 18.75 19.10
CA TRP A 33 -21.00 19.60 18.15
C TRP A 33 -22.04 20.21 17.20
N GLU A 34 -22.68 21.30 17.64
CA GLU A 34 -23.45 22.15 16.74
C GLU A 34 -22.47 22.88 15.82
N ASP A 35 -22.71 22.73 14.51
CA ASP A 35 -22.09 23.51 13.44
C ASP A 35 -22.27 25.01 13.74
N ALA A 36 -21.22 25.65 14.23
CA ALA A 36 -21.16 27.10 14.34
C ALA A 36 -20.90 27.67 12.93
N GLU A 37 -22.00 28.08 12.30
CA GLU A 37 -22.04 28.93 11.12
C GLU A 37 -21.08 30.12 11.24
N ASP A 38 -20.50 30.49 10.10
CA ASP A 38 -19.70 31.70 9.88
C ASP A 38 -20.22 32.91 10.67
N ALA A 39 -19.45 33.29 11.69
CA ALA A 39 -19.58 34.59 12.35
C ALA A 39 -18.19 35.18 12.57
N ASP A 40 -17.92 36.27 11.86
CA ASP A 40 -16.76 37.16 11.98
C ASP A 40 -16.26 37.29 13.44
N LEU A 41 -15.18 36.58 13.78
CA LEU A 41 -14.40 36.82 14.98
C LEU A 41 -13.14 37.62 14.61
N PRO A 42 -12.78 38.65 15.38
CA PRO A 42 -11.68 39.53 15.03
C PRO A 42 -10.36 38.75 15.07
N HIS A 43 -9.60 38.77 13.96
CA HIS A 43 -8.23 38.26 13.91
C HIS A 43 -7.39 38.86 15.05
N ASP A 44 -7.20 38.11 16.14
CA ASP A 44 -6.03 38.32 16.99
C ASP A 44 -4.82 38.02 16.12
N LYS A 45 -4.03 39.07 15.83
CA LYS A 45 -2.81 38.93 15.03
C LYS A 45 -1.89 37.99 15.79
N GLN A 46 -1.72 36.77 15.30
CA GLN A 46 -0.81 35.79 15.86
C GLN A 46 0.59 36.42 15.93
N GLN A 47 1.19 36.44 17.11
CA GLN A 47 2.49 37.05 17.36
C GLN A 47 3.44 36.02 17.95
N THR A 48 4.67 35.95 17.43
CA THR A 48 5.72 35.07 17.98
C THR A 48 6.86 35.90 18.60
N PRO A 49 7.43 35.49 19.75
CA PRO A 49 8.59 36.15 20.33
C PRO A 49 9.87 35.89 19.56
N CYS A 50 10.86 36.80 19.65
CA CYS A 50 12.22 36.56 19.18
C CYS A 50 12.87 35.37 19.90
N LEU A 51 13.78 34.67 19.23
CA LEU A 51 14.54 33.55 19.81
C LEU A 51 15.42 33.93 21.00
N PHE A 52 15.81 35.20 21.15
CA PHE A 52 16.79 35.65 22.15
C PHE A 52 16.34 36.86 23.00
N CYS A 53 15.14 37.39 22.75
CA CYS A 53 14.56 38.49 23.55
C CYS A 53 13.04 38.49 23.55
N ASP A 54 12.43 39.31 24.40
CA ASP A 54 10.98 39.36 24.63
C ASP A 54 10.20 40.19 23.59
N ARG A 55 10.80 40.52 22.43
CA ARG A 55 10.12 41.27 21.36
C ARG A 55 9.22 40.35 20.55
N LEU A 56 7.99 40.80 20.30
CA LEU A 56 6.97 40.07 19.55
C LEU A 56 6.89 40.57 18.10
N PHE A 57 6.71 39.65 17.17
CA PHE A 57 6.63 39.92 15.73
C PHE A 57 5.42 39.24 15.11
N THR A 58 4.95 39.80 14.01
CA THR A 58 3.76 39.32 13.30
C THR A 58 4.07 38.34 12.17
N SER A 59 5.34 38.09 11.87
CA SER A 59 5.77 37.08 10.90
C SER A 59 7.11 36.42 11.29
N ALA A 60 7.37 35.24 10.73
CA ALA A 60 8.63 34.53 10.93
C ALA A 60 9.81 35.28 10.29
N GLU A 61 9.62 35.87 9.11
CA GLU A 61 10.65 36.63 8.38
C GLU A 61 11.06 37.91 9.11
N GLU A 62 10.10 38.61 9.73
CA GLU A 62 10.39 39.75 10.60
C GLU A 62 11.21 39.33 11.82
N THR A 63 10.85 38.18 12.41
CA THR A 63 11.57 37.60 13.56
C THR A 63 13.01 37.22 13.19
N PHE A 64 13.23 36.58 12.03
CA PHE A 64 14.57 36.23 11.55
C PHE A 64 15.40 37.46 11.20
N SER A 65 14.78 38.46 10.58
CA SER A 65 15.44 39.75 10.27
C SER A 65 15.92 40.44 11.54
N HIS A 66 15.11 40.41 12.61
CA HIS A 66 15.49 40.94 13.91
C HIS A 66 16.59 40.12 14.60
N CYS A 67 16.53 38.79 14.56
CA CYS A 67 17.60 37.93 15.07
C CYS A 67 18.94 38.22 14.37
N LYS A 68 18.89 38.51 13.07
CA LYS A 68 20.08 38.83 12.27
C LYS A 68 20.66 40.20 12.58
N SER A 69 19.82 41.22 12.72
CA SER A 69 20.28 42.60 12.93
C SER A 69 20.70 42.90 14.37
N GLU A 70 19.94 42.46 15.36
CA GLU A 70 20.13 42.82 16.78
C GLU A 70 20.90 41.75 17.55
N HIS A 71 20.72 40.47 17.19
CA HIS A 71 21.35 39.34 17.88
C HIS A 71 22.53 38.74 17.11
N GLN A 72 22.82 39.20 15.88
CA GLN A 72 23.85 38.61 15.00
C GLN A 72 23.69 37.09 14.77
N PHE A 73 22.46 36.60 14.88
CA PHE A 73 22.11 35.21 14.63
C PHE A 73 21.40 35.09 13.28
N ASN A 74 22.01 34.38 12.34
CA ASN A 74 21.47 34.17 11.01
C ASN A 74 20.96 32.72 10.89
N ILE A 75 19.64 32.56 10.82
CA ILE A 75 18.99 31.25 10.73
C ILE A 75 19.32 30.54 9.42
N ASP A 76 19.39 31.25 8.30
CA ASP A 76 19.76 30.70 6.99
C ASP A 76 21.14 30.04 7.07
N ASN A 77 22.12 30.76 7.63
CA ASN A 77 23.47 30.24 7.79
C ASN A 77 23.51 28.99 8.67
N MET A 78 22.69 28.91 9.72
CA MET A 78 22.65 27.75 10.61
C MET A 78 22.01 26.53 9.94
N VAL A 79 20.92 26.74 9.20
CA VAL A 79 20.25 25.69 8.41
C VAL A 79 21.19 25.12 7.36
N HIS A 80 21.87 25.98 6.59
CA HIS A 80 22.84 25.58 5.56
C HIS A 80 24.10 24.94 6.15
N LYS A 81 24.66 25.50 7.24
CA LYS A 81 25.89 25.00 7.89
C LYS A 81 25.71 23.59 8.44
N HIS A 82 24.53 23.26 8.95
CA HIS A 82 24.24 21.97 9.57
C HIS A 82 23.37 21.04 8.71
N GLY A 83 22.97 21.45 7.50
CA GLY A 83 22.14 20.66 6.58
C GLY A 83 20.80 20.28 7.21
N LEU A 84 20.14 21.24 7.86
CA LEU A 84 18.91 20.95 8.61
C LEU A 84 17.73 20.82 7.63
N GLU A 85 17.15 19.63 7.59
CA GLU A 85 15.84 19.37 6.99
C GLU A 85 14.71 19.77 7.97
N PHE A 86 13.45 19.67 7.57
CA PHE A 86 12.26 20.11 8.33
C PHE A 86 12.30 19.75 9.83
N TYR A 87 12.50 18.49 10.16
CA TYR A 87 12.56 18.06 11.56
C TYR A 87 13.82 18.53 12.30
N GLY A 88 14.94 18.70 11.60
CA GLY A 88 16.18 19.25 12.17
C GLY A 88 16.03 20.73 12.53
N TYR A 89 15.30 21.47 11.69
CA TYR A 89 14.97 22.88 11.91
C TYR A 89 14.04 23.06 13.12
N ILE A 90 12.96 22.27 13.23
CA ILE A 90 12.05 22.29 14.38
C ILE A 90 12.82 22.02 15.69
N LYS A 91 13.69 21.01 15.69
CA LYS A 91 14.52 20.67 16.86
C LYS A 91 15.46 21.82 17.24
N LEU A 92 16.06 22.52 16.28
CA LEU A 92 16.90 23.70 16.52
C LEU A 92 16.10 24.81 17.20
N ILE A 93 14.93 25.17 16.67
CA ILE A 93 14.08 26.24 17.22
C ILE A 93 13.66 25.89 18.64
N ASN A 94 13.12 24.69 18.87
CA ASN A 94 12.72 24.24 20.21
C ASN A 94 13.90 24.15 21.18
N PHE A 95 15.09 23.77 20.72
CA PHE A 95 16.29 23.80 21.55
C PHE A 95 16.64 25.21 22.03
N ILE A 96 16.62 26.20 21.13
CA ILE A 96 16.90 27.59 21.48
C ILE A 96 15.86 28.10 22.48
N ARG A 97 14.57 27.83 22.23
CA ARG A 97 13.47 28.21 23.13
C ARG A 97 13.59 27.57 24.51
N LEU A 98 13.93 26.28 24.57
CA LEU A 98 13.94 25.52 25.82
C LEU A 98 15.20 25.75 26.67
N LYS A 99 16.36 25.94 26.04
CA LYS A 99 17.66 26.05 26.72
C LYS A 99 18.16 27.49 26.83
N ASN A 100 17.56 28.42 26.09
CA ASN A 100 17.95 29.83 26.00
C ASN A 100 19.48 30.03 25.95
N PRO A 101 20.18 29.39 24.98
CA PRO A 101 21.63 29.48 24.90
C PRO A 101 22.09 30.89 24.45
N PRO A 102 23.28 31.35 24.87
CA PRO A 102 23.83 32.61 24.37
C PRO A 102 24.16 32.50 22.87
N VAL A 103 24.06 33.60 22.13
CA VAL A 103 24.23 33.59 20.67
C VAL A 103 25.65 33.19 20.26
N GLU A 104 26.65 33.56 21.05
CA GLU A 104 28.04 33.18 20.82
C GLU A 104 28.21 31.66 20.85
N TYR A 105 27.48 30.99 21.75
CA TYR A 105 27.46 29.53 21.80
C TYR A 105 26.84 28.97 20.53
N MET A 106 25.67 29.45 20.12
CA MET A 106 24.97 28.98 18.92
C MET A 106 25.81 29.09 17.65
N ASN A 107 26.51 30.22 17.47
CA ASN A 107 27.38 30.44 16.30
C ASN A 107 28.64 29.56 16.31
N SER A 108 29.11 29.15 17.50
CA SER A 108 30.31 28.33 17.69
C SER A 108 30.10 26.82 17.57
N ILE A 109 28.85 26.35 17.44
CA ILE A 109 28.54 24.92 17.37
C ILE A 109 29.07 24.30 16.07
N TYR A 110 29.73 23.16 16.22
CA TYR A 110 30.12 22.23 15.16
C TYR A 110 29.63 20.83 15.56
N ASN A 111 29.62 19.89 14.61
CA ASN A 111 29.12 18.54 14.87
C ASN A 111 29.93 17.85 15.99
N PRO A 112 29.27 17.11 16.91
CA PRO A 112 27.83 16.80 16.93
C PRO A 112 26.96 17.95 17.48
N VAL A 113 25.74 18.09 16.95
CA VAL A 113 24.80 19.16 17.34
C VAL A 113 24.06 18.80 18.64
N PRO A 114 23.79 19.78 19.53
CA PRO A 114 23.19 19.50 20.85
C PRO A 114 21.68 19.19 20.81
N TRP A 115 21.01 19.38 19.68
CA TRP A 115 19.55 19.23 19.51
C TRP A 115 19.12 17.93 18.80
N GLU A 116 19.92 16.86 18.84
CA GLU A 116 19.54 15.59 18.17
C GLU A 116 18.41 14.81 18.86
N LYS A 117 18.24 15.00 20.18
CA LYS A 117 17.28 14.24 21.00
C LYS A 117 15.83 14.47 20.58
N GLU A 118 15.01 13.44 20.72
CA GLU A 118 13.58 13.47 20.37
C GLU A 118 12.75 14.43 21.24
N GLU A 119 13.25 14.79 22.42
CA GLU A 119 12.59 15.77 23.31
C GLU A 119 12.36 17.13 22.64
N TYR A 120 13.15 17.49 21.63
CA TYR A 120 13.04 18.76 20.89
C TYR A 120 12.03 18.72 19.73
N LEU A 121 11.33 17.60 19.52
CA LEU A 121 10.20 17.52 18.58
C LEU A 121 8.90 18.03 19.18
N LYS A 122 8.82 18.20 20.50
CA LYS A 122 7.66 18.78 21.16
C LYS A 122 7.75 20.31 21.11
N PRO A 123 6.74 21.02 20.57
CA PRO A 123 6.71 22.47 20.58
C PRO A 123 6.82 23.01 22.00
N VAL A 124 7.72 23.98 22.21
CA VAL A 124 7.83 24.71 23.48
C VAL A 124 6.72 25.75 23.61
N LEU A 125 6.25 26.27 22.47
CA LEU A 125 5.13 27.19 22.34
C LEU A 125 4.12 26.56 21.39
N GLU A 126 2.85 26.49 21.80
CA GLU A 126 1.78 25.79 21.04
C GLU A 126 1.48 26.47 19.69
N ASP A 127 1.65 27.79 19.60
CA ASP A 127 1.33 28.62 18.44
C ASP A 127 2.57 29.33 17.85
N ASP A 128 3.75 28.70 17.85
CA ASP A 128 4.98 29.33 17.35
C ASP A 128 4.98 29.45 15.81
N LEU A 129 4.86 30.68 15.32
CA LEU A 129 4.98 31.00 13.89
C LEU A 129 6.30 30.51 13.27
N LEU A 130 7.38 30.39 14.06
CA LEU A 130 8.65 29.88 13.57
C LEU A 130 8.60 28.39 13.24
N LEU A 131 7.75 27.61 13.92
CA LEU A 131 7.59 26.17 13.63
C LEU A 131 6.67 25.90 12.45
N GLN A 132 5.87 26.91 12.05
CA GLN A 132 4.99 26.86 10.89
C GLN A 132 5.67 27.34 9.60
N PHE A 133 6.89 27.88 9.71
CA PHE A 133 7.67 28.36 8.58
C PHE A 133 8.19 27.19 7.73
N ASP A 134 8.04 27.28 6.40
CA ASP A 134 8.53 26.26 5.48
C ASP A 134 10.06 26.41 5.29
N VAL A 135 10.82 25.48 5.86
CA VAL A 135 12.30 25.51 5.78
C VAL A 135 12.81 25.36 4.34
N GLU A 136 12.02 24.80 3.42
CA GLU A 136 12.39 24.64 2.02
C GLU A 136 12.58 26.00 1.32
N ASP A 137 11.89 27.05 1.79
CA ASP A 137 12.02 28.42 1.27
C ASP A 137 13.42 29.03 1.53
N LEU A 138 14.21 28.46 2.46
CA LEU A 138 15.58 28.90 2.74
C LEU A 138 16.64 28.28 1.80
N TYR A 139 16.26 27.28 1.01
CA TYR A 139 17.15 26.58 0.07
C TYR A 139 17.00 27.12 -1.37
N GLU A 140 17.49 28.33 -1.63
CA GLU A 140 17.66 28.77 -3.03
C GLU A 140 18.89 28.09 -3.69
N PRO A 141 18.80 27.69 -4.98
CA PRO A 141 19.86 26.94 -5.65
C PRO A 141 21.07 27.82 -5.99
N VAL A 142 22.16 27.67 -5.21
CA VAL A 142 23.47 28.25 -5.52
C VAL A 142 24.10 27.50 -6.71
N SER A 143 24.28 28.21 -7.82
CA SER A 143 25.01 27.72 -9.00
C SER A 143 26.51 27.64 -8.72
N VAL A 144 27.07 26.44 -8.82
CA VAL A 144 28.50 26.17 -8.59
C VAL A 144 29.25 26.21 -9.93
N PRO A 145 30.31 27.03 -10.11
CA PRO A 145 31.07 27.03 -11.35
C PRO A 145 32.14 25.93 -11.32
N PHE A 146 32.01 24.94 -12.22
CA PHE A 146 33.05 23.96 -12.49
C PHE A 146 34.13 24.54 -13.42
N SER A 147 35.40 24.35 -13.07
CA SER A 147 36.56 24.62 -13.92
C SER A 147 37.31 23.33 -14.23
N TYR A 148 37.68 23.12 -15.48
CA TYR A 148 38.61 22.06 -15.93
C TYR A 148 39.35 22.49 -17.21
N PRO A 149 40.48 21.87 -17.54
CA PRO A 149 41.65 22.55 -18.06
C PRO A 149 41.69 22.47 -19.58
N SER A 150 42.33 23.48 -20.14
CA SER A 150 42.58 23.69 -21.55
C SER A 150 43.33 22.55 -22.26
N GLY A 151 42.86 22.19 -23.46
CA GLY A 151 43.72 21.64 -24.51
C GLY A 151 43.06 20.72 -25.53
N LEU A 152 42.54 21.30 -26.63
CA LEU A 152 42.68 20.89 -28.06
C LEU A 152 41.38 20.95 -28.91
N SER A 153 41.49 21.73 -30.01
CA SER A 153 40.68 21.78 -31.25
C SER A 153 39.21 22.25 -31.15
N GLU A 154 39.00 23.57 -31.22
CA GLU A 154 37.76 24.20 -30.73
C GLU A 154 36.59 24.37 -31.70
N ASN A 155 36.69 24.29 -33.03
CA ASN A 155 35.57 24.82 -33.83
C ASN A 155 34.63 23.79 -34.48
N THR A 156 35.04 22.53 -34.63
CA THR A 156 34.17 21.46 -35.18
C THR A 156 33.60 20.56 -34.08
N SER A 157 34.38 20.29 -33.02
CA SER A 157 33.94 19.48 -31.88
C SER A 157 32.91 20.19 -30.99
N VAL A 158 32.99 21.52 -30.86
CA VAL A 158 32.13 22.29 -29.95
C VAL A 158 30.71 22.42 -30.51
N VAL A 159 30.54 22.54 -31.82
CA VAL A 159 29.21 22.61 -32.46
C VAL A 159 28.45 21.28 -32.34
N GLU A 160 29.13 20.14 -32.54
CA GLU A 160 28.52 18.82 -32.34
C GLU A 160 28.21 18.55 -30.87
N LYS A 161 29.10 18.97 -29.95
CA LYS A 161 28.84 18.88 -28.50
C LYS A 161 27.69 19.78 -28.08
N LEU A 162 27.59 21.01 -28.60
CA LEU A 162 26.47 21.91 -28.35
C LEU A 162 25.16 21.31 -28.82
N LYS A 163 25.09 20.77 -30.04
CA LYS A 163 23.88 20.10 -30.55
C LYS A 163 23.48 18.89 -29.71
N HIS A 164 24.47 18.10 -29.25
CA HIS A 164 24.19 16.95 -28.39
C HIS A 164 23.74 17.36 -26.98
N MET A 165 24.33 18.42 -26.42
CA MET A 165 23.92 18.99 -25.13
C MET A 165 22.54 19.63 -25.21
N GLU A 166 22.24 20.34 -26.30
CA GLU A 166 20.94 20.94 -26.59
C GLU A 166 19.86 19.87 -26.75
N ALA A 167 20.13 18.79 -27.50
CA ALA A 167 19.20 17.66 -27.61
C ALA A 167 18.95 16.97 -26.25
N ARG A 168 20.00 16.83 -25.42
CA ARG A 168 19.88 16.28 -24.07
C ARG A 168 19.11 17.23 -23.14
N ALA A 169 19.31 18.54 -23.25
CA ALA A 169 18.60 19.55 -22.48
C ALA A 169 17.11 19.58 -22.84
N LEU A 170 16.77 19.58 -24.14
CA LEU A 170 15.39 19.48 -24.62
C LEU A 170 14.70 18.20 -24.15
N SER A 171 15.38 17.06 -24.18
CA SER A 171 14.84 15.81 -23.67
C SER A 171 14.65 15.82 -22.15
N ALA A 172 15.56 16.45 -21.40
CA ALA A 172 15.46 16.61 -19.97
C ALA A 172 14.31 17.57 -19.58
N GLU A 173 14.16 18.68 -20.31
CA GLU A 173 13.05 19.62 -20.14
C GLU A 173 11.69 18.96 -20.41
N ALA A 174 11.59 18.13 -21.46
CA ALA A 174 10.37 17.36 -21.73
C ALA A 174 10.05 16.34 -20.62
N ALA A 175 11.07 15.66 -20.09
CA ALA A 175 10.90 14.73 -18.97
C ALA A 175 10.50 15.46 -17.68
N LEU A 176 11.05 16.66 -17.44
CA LEU A 176 10.77 17.49 -16.27
C LEU A 176 9.37 18.12 -16.35
N ALA A 177 8.93 18.52 -17.55
CA ALA A 177 7.57 18.96 -17.81
C ALA A 177 6.56 17.84 -17.51
N GLY A 178 6.80 16.61 -18.01
CA GLY A 178 5.96 15.45 -17.70
C GLY A 178 5.92 15.13 -16.20
N ALA A 179 7.09 15.14 -15.53
CA ALA A 179 7.16 14.93 -14.08
C ALA A 179 6.43 16.02 -13.28
N ARG A 180 6.47 17.27 -13.74
CA ARG A 180 5.76 18.39 -13.10
C ARG A 180 4.25 18.27 -13.25
N GLU A 181 3.75 17.84 -14.41
CA GLU A 181 2.33 17.53 -14.61
C GLU A 181 1.87 16.39 -13.70
N ASP A 182 2.68 15.34 -13.57
CA ASP A 182 2.40 14.22 -12.65
C ASP A 182 2.32 14.68 -11.19
N LEU A 183 3.27 15.52 -10.74
CA LEU A 183 3.26 16.11 -9.40
C LEU A 183 2.05 17.02 -9.16
N GLN A 184 1.63 17.81 -10.15
CA GLN A 184 0.44 18.65 -10.03
C GLN A 184 -0.84 17.81 -9.93
N ARG A 185 -0.97 16.73 -10.71
CA ARG A 185 -2.08 15.78 -10.57
C ARG A 185 -2.11 15.13 -9.18
N MET A 186 -0.94 14.70 -8.68
CA MET A 186 -0.82 14.11 -7.35
C MET A 186 -1.21 15.10 -6.25
N LYS A 187 -0.84 16.39 -6.39
CA LYS A 187 -1.22 17.45 -5.45
C LYS A 187 -2.72 17.74 -5.46
N GLN A 188 -3.32 17.85 -6.65
CA GLN A 188 -4.77 18.07 -6.78
C GLN A 188 -5.56 16.92 -6.14
N PHE A 189 -5.12 15.67 -6.35
CA PHE A 189 -5.73 14.51 -5.71
C PHE A 189 -5.63 14.54 -4.19
N ALA A 190 -4.46 14.90 -3.64
CA ALA A 190 -4.30 15.04 -2.19
C ALA A 190 -5.25 16.10 -1.60
N GLN A 191 -5.50 17.19 -2.34
CA GLN A 191 -6.47 18.23 -1.94
C GLN A 191 -7.93 17.74 -2.04
N ASP A 192 -8.30 17.07 -3.13
CA ASP A 192 -9.66 16.54 -3.33
C ASP A 192 -9.99 15.40 -2.34
N PHE A 193 -8.97 14.66 -1.89
CA PHE A 193 -9.10 13.59 -0.90
C PHE A 193 -9.37 14.12 0.52
N VAL A 194 -8.73 15.24 0.89
CA VAL A 194 -8.95 15.89 2.20
C VAL A 194 -10.35 16.50 2.28
N MET A 195 -10.90 16.98 1.15
CA MET A 195 -12.19 17.69 1.12
C MET A 195 -13.43 16.79 0.94
N ASN A 196 -13.29 15.53 0.52
CA ASN A 196 -14.43 14.64 0.22
C ASN A 196 -14.57 13.45 1.19
N ALA A 197 -13.98 13.52 2.38
CA ALA A 197 -14.07 12.45 3.38
C ALA A 197 -15.48 12.27 3.99
N ASP A 198 -16.36 13.27 3.88
CA ASP A 198 -17.66 13.31 4.58
C ASP A 198 -18.89 13.22 3.68
N VAL A 199 -19.01 12.22 2.80
CA VAL A 199 -20.35 11.77 2.32
C VAL A 199 -20.33 10.28 1.97
N ARG A 200 -20.59 9.40 2.94
CA ARG A 200 -20.98 7.99 2.69
C ARG A 200 -22.02 7.50 3.68
N THR A 201 -23.27 7.95 3.49
CA THR A 201 -24.44 7.35 4.14
C THR A 201 -25.09 6.37 3.16
N CYS A 202 -25.02 5.09 3.50
CA CYS A 202 -25.57 3.97 2.74
C CYS A 202 -27.08 4.07 2.56
N SER A 203 -27.60 3.77 1.37
CA SER A 203 -28.99 3.36 1.16
C SER A 203 -29.02 1.96 0.55
N SER A 204 -29.65 1.05 1.28
CA SER A 204 -29.83 -0.37 0.98
C SER A 204 -30.90 -0.59 -0.09
N SER A 205 -30.59 -1.39 -1.12
CA SER A 205 -31.62 -2.19 -1.81
C SER A 205 -31.04 -3.45 -2.46
N THR A 206 -31.57 -4.59 -2.01
CA THR A 206 -31.40 -5.94 -2.53
C THR A 206 -32.05 -6.12 -3.91
N THR A 207 -31.28 -6.43 -4.96
CA THR A 207 -31.63 -7.41 -6.03
C THR A 207 -30.50 -7.57 -7.05
N ALA A 208 -30.15 -8.83 -7.34
CA ALA A 208 -29.55 -9.38 -8.57
C ALA A 208 -28.32 -8.70 -9.23
N ILE A 209 -27.22 -9.47 -9.26
CA ILE A 209 -25.87 -9.18 -9.78
C ILE A 209 -25.86 -9.05 -11.32
N ALA A 210 -26.52 -8.06 -11.91
CA ALA A 210 -26.47 -7.88 -13.36
C ALA A 210 -26.33 -6.45 -13.89
N ASP A 211 -26.50 -5.39 -13.08
CA ASP A 211 -26.57 -4.02 -13.61
C ASP A 211 -25.79 -2.95 -12.81
N LEU A 212 -24.61 -3.28 -12.27
CA LEU A 212 -23.78 -2.33 -11.48
C LEU A 212 -22.43 -1.94 -12.14
N GLN A 213 -22.37 -1.79 -13.47
CA GLN A 213 -21.09 -1.68 -14.19
C GLN A 213 -20.31 -0.35 -14.04
N GLU A 214 -20.93 0.77 -13.64
CA GLU A 214 -20.20 2.06 -13.59
C GLU A 214 -19.77 2.48 -12.18
N ASP A 215 -20.57 2.20 -11.14
CA ASP A 215 -20.27 2.63 -9.76
C ASP A 215 -19.30 1.67 -9.02
N GLU A 216 -19.28 0.38 -9.34
CA GLU A 216 -18.38 -0.60 -8.71
C GLU A 216 -16.93 -0.46 -9.17
N ASP A 217 -16.70 -0.12 -10.45
CA ASP A 217 -15.37 0.08 -11.02
C ASP A 217 -14.61 1.19 -10.28
N GLY A 218 -15.29 2.30 -9.96
CA GLY A 218 -14.70 3.39 -9.19
C GLY A 218 -14.24 2.96 -7.80
N VAL A 219 -15.04 2.14 -7.10
CA VAL A 219 -14.70 1.59 -5.78
C VAL A 219 -13.55 0.58 -5.87
N TYR A 220 -13.55 -0.27 -6.90
CA TYR A 220 -12.49 -1.23 -7.16
C TYR A 220 -11.14 -0.52 -7.40
N PHE A 221 -11.06 0.38 -8.38
CA PHE A 221 -9.79 1.05 -8.72
C PHE A 221 -9.31 2.02 -7.65
N SER A 222 -10.23 2.66 -6.91
CA SER A 222 -9.86 3.50 -5.76
C SER A 222 -9.28 2.68 -4.62
N SER A 223 -9.75 1.45 -4.40
CA SER A 223 -9.18 0.55 -3.38
C SER A 223 -7.72 0.20 -3.70
N TYR A 224 -7.42 -0.11 -4.97
CA TYR A 224 -6.06 -0.39 -5.43
C TYR A 224 -5.16 0.86 -5.53
N GLY A 225 -5.72 2.07 -5.38
CA GLY A 225 -4.92 3.30 -5.27
C GLY A 225 -4.17 3.40 -3.93
N HIS A 226 -4.59 2.63 -2.93
CA HIS A 226 -4.02 2.68 -1.58
C HIS A 226 -2.79 1.77 -1.45
N TYR A 227 -1.67 2.31 -0.95
CA TYR A 227 -0.41 1.56 -0.79
C TYR A 227 -0.54 0.30 0.06
N GLY A 228 -1.45 0.28 1.05
CA GLY A 228 -1.62 -0.84 1.97
C GLY A 228 -1.95 -2.17 1.28
N ILE A 229 -2.74 -2.17 0.19
CA ILE A 229 -3.04 -3.40 -0.57
C ILE A 229 -1.77 -3.87 -1.29
N HIS A 230 -1.00 -2.95 -1.89
CA HIS A 230 0.26 -3.27 -2.55
C HIS A 230 1.33 -3.76 -1.58
N GLU A 231 1.38 -3.22 -0.36
CA GLU A 231 2.28 -3.69 0.69
C GLU A 231 1.97 -5.14 1.06
N GLU A 232 0.70 -5.50 1.22
CA GLU A 232 0.26 -6.86 1.50
C GLU A 232 0.64 -7.80 0.33
N MET A 233 0.36 -7.38 -0.91
CA MET A 233 0.75 -8.09 -2.13
C MET A 233 2.26 -8.33 -2.23
N LEU A 234 3.07 -7.33 -1.93
CA LEU A 234 4.53 -7.41 -2.00
C LEU A 234 5.13 -8.24 -0.86
N LYS A 235 4.52 -8.23 0.34
CA LYS A 235 4.94 -9.06 1.48
C LYS A 235 4.57 -10.53 1.32
N ASP A 236 3.59 -10.86 0.47
CA ASP A 236 3.36 -12.23 0.05
C ASP A 236 4.55 -12.72 -0.82
N LYS A 237 5.48 -13.39 -0.13
CA LYS A 237 6.66 -13.99 -0.75
C LYS A 237 6.28 -15.12 -1.69
N VAL A 238 5.30 -15.95 -1.34
CA VAL A 238 4.94 -17.09 -2.19
C VAL A 238 4.40 -16.59 -3.52
N ARG A 239 3.56 -15.56 -3.51
CA ARG A 239 3.13 -14.87 -4.73
C ARG A 239 4.31 -14.25 -5.47
N THR A 240 5.00 -13.30 -4.84
CA THR A 240 5.97 -12.44 -5.53
C THR A 240 7.23 -13.19 -5.97
N GLU A 241 7.77 -14.08 -5.13
CA GLU A 241 8.96 -14.86 -5.45
C GLU A 241 8.68 -15.91 -6.53
N SER A 242 7.47 -16.43 -6.65
CA SER A 242 7.15 -17.41 -7.70
C SER A 242 7.14 -16.80 -9.09
N TYR A 243 6.60 -15.58 -9.24
CA TYR A 243 6.76 -14.82 -10.48
C TYR A 243 8.23 -14.49 -10.75
N ARG A 244 8.95 -13.96 -9.75
CA ARG A 244 10.37 -13.63 -9.86
C ARG A 244 11.19 -14.83 -10.33
N ASP A 245 11.03 -15.96 -9.66
CA ASP A 245 11.78 -17.17 -9.89
C ASP A 245 11.44 -17.78 -11.25
N PHE A 246 10.16 -17.79 -11.63
CA PHE A 246 9.75 -18.17 -12.99
C PHE A 246 10.43 -17.29 -14.06
N ILE A 247 10.39 -15.97 -13.90
CA ILE A 247 10.98 -15.03 -14.85
C ILE A 247 12.51 -15.19 -14.94
N TYR A 248 13.20 -15.25 -13.80
CA TYR A 248 14.66 -15.33 -13.75
C TYR A 248 15.22 -16.70 -14.12
N GLN A 249 14.50 -17.78 -13.87
CA GLN A 249 14.92 -19.13 -14.26
C GLN A 249 14.65 -19.40 -15.75
N ASN A 250 13.83 -18.58 -16.41
CA ASN A 250 13.46 -18.76 -17.82
C ASN A 250 13.79 -17.51 -18.67
N PRO A 251 15.03 -17.00 -18.66
CA PRO A 251 15.38 -15.77 -19.37
C PRO A 251 15.19 -15.92 -20.88
N HIS A 252 15.27 -17.13 -21.43
CA HIS A 252 15.02 -17.41 -22.85
C HIS A 252 13.59 -17.09 -23.31
N ILE A 253 12.63 -16.97 -22.37
CA ILE A 253 11.25 -16.55 -22.66
C ILE A 253 11.14 -15.03 -22.76
N PHE A 254 11.95 -14.29 -22.00
CA PHE A 254 11.82 -12.83 -21.84
C PHE A 254 12.90 -12.05 -22.60
N LYS A 255 14.09 -12.62 -22.79
CA LYS A 255 15.23 -11.95 -23.40
C LYS A 255 14.90 -11.49 -24.81
N ASP A 256 15.20 -10.22 -25.09
CA ASP A 256 14.96 -9.55 -26.38
C ASP A 256 13.47 -9.51 -26.80
N LYS A 257 12.53 -9.78 -25.87
CA LYS A 257 11.08 -9.80 -26.12
C LYS A 257 10.38 -8.51 -25.70
N VAL A 258 9.22 -8.26 -26.32
CA VAL A 258 8.26 -7.24 -25.87
C VAL A 258 7.26 -7.91 -24.93
N VAL A 259 7.21 -7.42 -23.68
CA VAL A 259 6.38 -7.97 -22.60
C VAL A 259 5.26 -6.99 -22.26
N LEU A 260 4.04 -7.49 -22.06
CA LEU A 260 2.91 -6.75 -21.52
C LEU A 260 2.60 -7.23 -20.09
N ASP A 261 2.55 -6.31 -19.14
CA ASP A 261 2.16 -6.52 -17.75
C ASP A 261 0.77 -5.93 -17.53
N VAL A 262 -0.26 -6.79 -17.43
CA VAL A 262 -1.67 -6.38 -17.32
C VAL A 262 -2.05 -6.27 -15.85
N GLY A 263 -2.43 -5.07 -15.41
CA GLY A 263 -2.61 -4.71 -14.00
C GLY A 263 -1.28 -4.66 -13.27
N CYS A 264 -0.36 -3.84 -13.77
CA CYS A 264 1.02 -3.84 -13.30
C CYS A 264 1.19 -3.31 -11.85
N GLY A 265 0.19 -2.60 -11.31
CA GLY A 265 0.21 -2.04 -9.96
C GLY A 265 1.47 -1.20 -9.71
N THR A 266 2.29 -1.62 -8.74
CA THR A 266 3.58 -0.98 -8.41
C THR A 266 4.70 -1.21 -9.44
N GLY A 267 4.45 -2.01 -10.49
CA GLY A 267 5.41 -2.33 -11.55
C GLY A 267 6.42 -3.42 -11.18
N ILE A 268 6.21 -4.17 -10.10
CA ILE A 268 7.18 -5.18 -9.63
C ILE A 268 7.43 -6.30 -10.65
N LEU A 269 6.38 -6.80 -11.31
CA LEU A 269 6.50 -7.84 -12.34
C LEU A 269 7.18 -7.30 -13.60
N SER A 270 6.84 -6.07 -13.98
CA SER A 270 7.52 -5.33 -15.04
C SER A 270 9.02 -5.19 -14.80
N MET A 271 9.44 -4.86 -13.57
CA MET A 271 10.85 -4.78 -13.20
C MET A 271 11.56 -6.14 -13.25
N PHE A 272 10.89 -7.23 -12.85
CA PHE A 272 11.45 -8.58 -13.01
C PHE A 272 11.65 -8.92 -14.49
N ALA A 273 10.68 -8.64 -15.35
CA ALA A 273 10.79 -8.88 -16.79
C ALA A 273 11.93 -8.07 -17.43
N ALA A 274 12.06 -6.79 -17.08
CA ALA A 274 13.15 -5.93 -17.54
C ALA A 274 14.51 -6.49 -17.12
N LYS A 275 14.67 -6.90 -15.85
CA LYS A 275 15.92 -7.48 -15.35
C LYS A 275 16.25 -8.83 -15.99
N ALA A 276 15.26 -9.59 -16.44
CA ALA A 276 15.44 -10.82 -17.21
C ALA A 276 15.86 -10.59 -18.68
N GLY A 277 16.03 -9.33 -19.10
CA GLY A 277 16.53 -8.95 -20.42
C GLY A 277 15.43 -8.67 -21.45
N ALA A 278 14.20 -8.37 -21.02
CA ALA A 278 13.16 -7.91 -21.93
C ALA A 278 13.61 -6.68 -22.72
N LYS A 279 13.32 -6.67 -24.03
CA LYS A 279 13.64 -5.54 -24.92
C LYS A 279 12.82 -4.31 -24.55
N LYS A 280 11.54 -4.52 -24.23
CA LYS A 280 10.61 -3.50 -23.77
C LYS A 280 9.55 -4.16 -22.91
N VAL A 281 9.15 -3.47 -21.84
CA VAL A 281 8.01 -3.87 -21.01
C VAL A 281 6.96 -2.77 -21.06
N LEU A 282 5.71 -3.14 -21.31
CA LEU A 282 4.55 -2.25 -21.29
C LEU A 282 3.72 -2.63 -20.06
N GLY A 283 3.67 -1.77 -19.04
CA GLY A 283 2.81 -1.97 -17.88
C GLY A 283 1.52 -1.17 -18.03
N VAL A 284 0.37 -1.82 -17.88
CA VAL A 284 -0.94 -1.16 -17.96
C VAL A 284 -1.64 -1.30 -16.62
N ASP A 285 -2.10 -0.18 -16.06
CA ASP A 285 -2.95 -0.16 -14.87
C ASP A 285 -3.86 1.07 -14.90
N GLN A 286 -5.10 0.90 -14.43
CA GLN A 286 -6.05 2.01 -14.32
C GLN A 286 -5.86 2.81 -13.04
N SER A 287 -5.34 2.20 -11.96
CA SER A 287 -5.28 2.79 -10.64
C SER A 287 -4.26 3.94 -10.54
N GLU A 288 -4.43 4.81 -9.53
CA GLU A 288 -3.53 5.93 -9.24
C GLU A 288 -2.14 5.48 -8.78
N ILE A 289 -2.00 4.24 -8.28
CA ILE A 289 -0.70 3.66 -7.89
C ILE A 289 0.36 3.70 -9.00
N LEU A 290 -0.10 3.80 -10.26
CA LEU A 290 0.77 3.88 -11.42
C LEU A 290 1.71 5.09 -11.35
N TYR A 291 1.29 6.21 -10.76
CA TYR A 291 2.16 7.38 -10.59
C TYR A 291 3.35 7.08 -9.67
N GLN A 292 3.12 6.36 -8.57
CA GLN A 292 4.18 5.86 -7.70
C GLN A 292 5.03 4.82 -8.43
N ALA A 293 4.43 3.94 -9.23
CA ALA A 293 5.17 2.97 -10.05
C ALA A 293 6.13 3.66 -11.04
N MET A 294 5.74 4.79 -11.63
CA MET A 294 6.63 5.60 -12.48
C MET A 294 7.86 6.10 -11.71
N HIS A 295 7.68 6.58 -10.47
CA HIS A 295 8.78 7.00 -9.62
C HIS A 295 9.67 5.80 -9.23
N ILE A 296 9.09 4.67 -8.85
CA ILE A 296 9.81 3.44 -8.52
C ILE A 296 10.70 2.99 -9.70
N ILE A 297 10.17 3.00 -10.92
CA ILE A 297 10.92 2.60 -12.12
C ILE A 297 12.11 3.53 -12.37
N ARG A 298 11.91 4.85 -12.26
CA ARG A 298 12.99 5.86 -12.41
C ARG A 298 14.08 5.69 -11.35
N LEU A 299 13.70 5.47 -10.09
CA LEU A 299 14.65 5.21 -8.99
C LEU A 299 15.50 3.95 -9.25
N ASN A 300 14.95 2.96 -9.95
CA ASN A 300 15.64 1.74 -10.32
C ASN A 300 16.33 1.80 -11.69
N LYS A 301 16.30 2.96 -12.38
CA LYS A 301 16.94 3.20 -13.69
C LYS A 301 16.44 2.25 -14.78
N LEU A 302 15.13 2.00 -14.81
CA LEU A 302 14.47 1.09 -15.75
C LEU A 302 13.51 1.79 -16.72
N GLU A 303 13.43 3.12 -16.70
CA GLU A 303 12.53 3.95 -17.50
C GLU A 303 12.75 3.82 -19.02
N ASP A 304 13.98 3.50 -19.45
CA ASP A 304 14.27 3.26 -20.86
C ASP A 304 13.66 1.94 -21.36
N THR A 305 13.55 0.94 -20.47
CA THR A 305 13.02 -0.40 -20.78
C THR A 305 11.52 -0.51 -20.51
N ILE A 306 11.03 0.09 -19.43
CA ILE A 306 9.64 -0.04 -18.97
C ILE A 306 8.85 1.22 -19.31
N MET A 307 7.71 1.05 -19.99
CA MET A 307 6.75 2.11 -20.26
C MET A 307 5.44 1.79 -19.55
N LEU A 308 5.00 2.69 -18.67
CA LEU A 308 3.74 2.58 -17.97
C LEU A 308 2.65 3.36 -18.71
N ILE A 309 1.46 2.77 -18.81
CA ILE A 309 0.30 3.34 -19.51
C ILE A 309 -0.88 3.31 -18.54
N LYS A 310 -1.40 4.49 -18.20
CA LYS A 310 -2.58 4.62 -17.36
C LYS A 310 -3.84 4.35 -18.16
N GLY A 311 -4.68 3.42 -17.70
CA GLY A 311 -5.95 3.10 -18.34
C GLY A 311 -6.37 1.64 -18.16
N LYS A 312 -7.63 1.32 -18.48
CA LYS A 312 -8.09 -0.05 -18.66
C LYS A 312 -7.51 -0.66 -19.94
N ILE A 313 -7.12 -1.93 -19.92
CA ILE A 313 -6.46 -2.59 -21.08
C ILE A 313 -7.37 -2.63 -22.33
N GLU A 314 -8.68 -2.60 -22.10
CA GLU A 314 -9.76 -2.56 -23.08
C GLU A 314 -9.82 -1.22 -23.84
N GLU A 315 -9.45 -0.14 -23.16
CA GLU A 315 -9.62 1.24 -23.63
C GLU A 315 -8.31 1.83 -24.18
N VAL A 316 -7.17 1.43 -23.63
CA VAL A 316 -5.87 1.94 -24.05
C VAL A 316 -5.41 1.36 -25.39
N ARG A 317 -4.61 2.14 -26.11
CA ARG A 317 -3.87 1.70 -27.30
C ARG A 317 -2.40 1.54 -26.96
N LEU A 318 -1.89 0.33 -27.12
CA LEU A 318 -0.46 0.08 -26.94
C LEU A 318 0.34 0.70 -28.09
N PRO A 319 1.59 1.15 -27.85
CA PRO A 319 2.48 1.69 -28.88
C PRO A 319 3.05 0.61 -29.82
N VAL A 320 2.52 -0.62 -29.75
CA VAL A 320 2.91 -1.77 -30.57
C VAL A 320 1.65 -2.52 -30.99
N GLU A 321 1.68 -3.13 -32.19
CA GLU A 321 0.56 -3.96 -32.65
C GLU A 321 0.46 -5.27 -31.89
N LYS A 322 1.61 -5.87 -31.56
CA LYS A 322 1.71 -7.17 -30.91
C LYS A 322 2.82 -7.24 -29.87
N VAL A 323 2.63 -8.10 -28.87
CA VAL A 323 3.60 -8.44 -27.82
C VAL A 323 3.94 -9.93 -27.86
N ASP A 324 5.14 -10.29 -27.42
CA ASP A 324 5.61 -11.68 -27.39
C ASP A 324 5.09 -12.43 -26.16
N VAL A 325 5.04 -11.74 -25.02
CA VAL A 325 4.71 -12.32 -23.71
C VAL A 325 3.73 -11.42 -22.98
N ILE A 326 2.71 -12.00 -22.36
CA ILE A 326 1.85 -11.34 -21.38
C ILE A 326 2.17 -11.94 -20.02
N ILE A 327 2.41 -11.08 -19.04
CA ILE A 327 2.45 -11.45 -17.62
C ILE A 327 1.33 -10.69 -16.91
N SER A 328 0.70 -11.32 -15.93
CA SER A 328 -0.32 -10.66 -15.12
C SER A 328 -0.52 -11.40 -13.82
N GLU A 329 -0.80 -10.66 -12.76
CA GLU A 329 -1.33 -11.21 -11.52
C GLU A 329 -2.82 -10.81 -11.44
N TRP A 330 -3.67 -11.74 -11.87
CA TRP A 330 -5.11 -11.53 -12.06
C TRP A 330 -5.97 -12.33 -11.07
N MET A 331 -5.33 -13.12 -10.20
CA MET A 331 -6.00 -14.19 -9.46
C MET A 331 -6.65 -13.69 -8.16
N GLY A 332 -7.94 -13.35 -8.21
CA GLY A 332 -8.72 -12.99 -7.01
C GLY A 332 -9.09 -14.18 -6.12
N TYR A 333 -9.90 -13.91 -5.09
CA TYR A 333 -10.49 -14.94 -4.24
C TYR A 333 -11.27 -15.98 -5.06
N PHE A 334 -11.32 -17.24 -4.60
CA PHE A 334 -11.85 -18.35 -5.42
C PHE A 334 -11.25 -18.46 -6.83
N LEU A 335 -10.06 -17.90 -7.06
CA LEU A 335 -9.42 -17.69 -8.36
C LEU A 335 -10.10 -16.66 -9.29
N LEU A 336 -11.44 -16.65 -9.37
CA LEU A 336 -12.20 -15.87 -10.36
C LEU A 336 -12.90 -14.62 -9.80
N PHE A 337 -12.87 -14.39 -8.49
CA PHE A 337 -13.40 -13.14 -7.91
C PHE A 337 -12.63 -11.93 -8.46
N GLU A 338 -13.29 -10.77 -8.54
CA GLU A 338 -12.79 -9.53 -9.19
C GLU A 338 -12.63 -9.60 -10.73
N SER A 339 -12.89 -10.76 -11.35
CA SER A 339 -13.02 -10.93 -12.82
C SER A 339 -11.87 -10.40 -13.69
N MET A 340 -10.67 -10.18 -13.14
CA MET A 340 -9.53 -9.62 -13.88
C MET A 340 -8.99 -10.57 -14.98
N LEU A 341 -9.33 -11.86 -14.94
CA LEU A 341 -9.01 -12.81 -16.02
C LEU A 341 -9.59 -12.35 -17.37
N ASP A 342 -10.75 -11.69 -17.38
CA ASP A 342 -11.39 -11.21 -18.59
C ASP A 342 -10.50 -10.21 -19.33
N SER A 343 -9.90 -9.27 -18.59
CA SER A 343 -8.94 -8.30 -19.11
C SER A 343 -7.67 -8.97 -19.65
N VAL A 344 -7.19 -10.03 -19.01
CA VAL A 344 -6.05 -10.82 -19.50
C VAL A 344 -6.41 -11.55 -20.79
N LEU A 345 -7.61 -12.13 -20.88
CA LEU A 345 -8.09 -12.79 -22.09
C LEU A 345 -8.31 -11.80 -23.23
N TYR A 346 -8.81 -10.59 -22.94
CA TYR A 346 -8.90 -9.49 -23.89
C TYR A 346 -7.52 -9.12 -24.43
N ALA A 347 -6.55 -8.88 -23.54
CA ALA A 347 -5.18 -8.53 -23.90
C ALA A 347 -4.52 -9.62 -24.75
N LYS A 348 -4.74 -10.89 -24.39
CA LYS A 348 -4.30 -12.05 -25.18
C LYS A 348 -4.83 -11.99 -26.60
N ASN A 349 -6.16 -11.89 -26.74
CA ASN A 349 -6.81 -11.94 -28.05
C ASN A 349 -6.42 -10.76 -28.94
N LYS A 350 -6.27 -9.57 -28.35
CA LYS A 350 -5.94 -8.34 -29.08
C LYS A 350 -4.46 -8.20 -29.38
N TYR A 351 -3.61 -8.34 -28.37
CA TYR A 351 -2.20 -7.93 -28.45
C TYR A 351 -1.20 -9.09 -28.50
N LEU A 352 -1.56 -10.33 -28.18
CA LEU A 352 -0.56 -11.42 -28.23
C LEU A 352 -0.21 -11.79 -29.68
N ALA A 353 1.10 -11.89 -29.97
CA ALA A 353 1.60 -12.37 -31.25
C ALA A 353 1.32 -13.88 -31.44
N LYS A 354 1.28 -14.34 -32.69
CA LYS A 354 1.19 -15.78 -32.98
C LYS A 354 2.42 -16.49 -32.41
N GLY A 355 2.21 -17.48 -31.55
CA GLY A 355 3.29 -18.19 -30.84
C GLY A 355 3.79 -17.49 -29.58
N GLY A 356 3.18 -16.37 -29.19
CA GLY A 356 3.39 -15.74 -27.89
C GLY A 356 2.81 -16.57 -26.74
N SER A 357 3.04 -16.14 -25.50
CA SER A 357 2.56 -16.85 -24.31
C SER A 357 2.07 -15.92 -23.21
N VAL A 358 1.14 -16.42 -22.41
CA VAL A 358 0.59 -15.74 -21.23
C VAL A 358 1.14 -16.42 -19.98
N TYR A 359 1.46 -15.69 -18.92
CA TYR A 359 1.88 -16.27 -17.65
C TYR A 359 1.22 -15.59 -16.44
N PRO A 360 0.75 -16.38 -15.46
CA PRO A 360 0.66 -17.86 -15.48
C PRO A 360 -0.33 -18.33 -16.56
N ASP A 361 -0.15 -19.56 -17.06
CA ASP A 361 -1.00 -20.11 -18.12
C ASP A 361 -1.92 -21.23 -17.67
N ILE A 362 -1.61 -21.91 -16.57
CA ILE A 362 -2.45 -23.00 -16.05
C ILE A 362 -2.91 -22.65 -14.64
N CYS A 363 -4.22 -22.68 -14.44
CA CYS A 363 -4.82 -22.57 -13.13
C CYS A 363 -5.81 -23.73 -12.88
N THR A 364 -5.97 -24.12 -11.62
CA THR A 364 -6.91 -25.18 -11.24
C THR A 364 -7.61 -24.81 -9.95
N ILE A 365 -8.95 -24.94 -9.94
CA ILE A 365 -9.81 -24.82 -8.78
C ILE A 365 -10.15 -26.23 -8.32
N SER A 366 -9.94 -26.54 -7.04
CA SER A 366 -10.24 -27.83 -6.43
C SER A 366 -11.02 -27.66 -5.14
N LEU A 367 -11.90 -28.59 -4.80
CA LEU A 367 -12.60 -28.64 -3.52
C LEU A 367 -11.99 -29.71 -2.59
N VAL A 368 -12.10 -29.48 -1.29
CA VAL A 368 -11.73 -30.38 -0.18
C VAL A 368 -12.78 -30.30 0.91
N ALA A 369 -12.98 -31.35 1.69
CA ALA A 369 -13.83 -31.31 2.89
C ALA A 369 -12.98 -30.97 4.12
N VAL A 370 -13.57 -30.18 5.01
CA VAL A 370 -12.95 -29.65 6.22
C VAL A 370 -13.78 -30.03 7.44
N SER A 371 -13.07 -30.32 8.54
CA SER A 371 -13.62 -30.52 9.87
C SER A 371 -12.92 -29.57 10.83
N ASP A 372 -13.51 -28.41 11.05
CA ASP A 372 -13.01 -27.39 11.98
C ASP A 372 -14.13 -26.95 12.91
N MET A 373 -14.29 -27.69 14.00
CA MET A 373 -15.35 -27.44 14.98
C MET A 373 -15.19 -26.12 15.71
N ASN A 374 -13.95 -25.63 15.89
CA ASN A 374 -13.69 -24.36 16.57
C ASN A 374 -14.21 -23.21 15.72
N LYS A 375 -13.80 -23.15 14.44
CA LYS A 375 -14.30 -22.12 13.52
C LYS A 375 -15.80 -22.21 13.28
N HIS A 376 -16.33 -23.43 13.17
CA HIS A 376 -17.77 -23.63 13.08
C HIS A 376 -18.48 -23.08 14.32
N ALA A 377 -17.93 -23.32 15.51
CA ALA A 377 -18.50 -22.78 16.75
C ALA A 377 -18.47 -21.24 16.76
N ASP A 378 -17.32 -20.64 16.46
CA ASP A 378 -17.13 -19.18 16.50
C ASP A 378 -17.99 -18.43 15.47
N ARG A 379 -18.31 -19.06 14.34
CA ARG A 379 -19.04 -18.43 13.22
C ARG A 379 -20.53 -18.75 13.21
N ILE A 380 -20.87 -20.02 13.42
CA ILE A 380 -22.22 -20.54 13.24
C ILE A 380 -22.86 -20.74 14.60
N THR A 381 -22.27 -21.54 15.48
CA THR A 381 -22.85 -21.85 16.79
C THR A 381 -22.92 -20.62 17.71
N PHE A 382 -22.05 -19.62 17.53
CA PHE A 382 -22.09 -18.35 18.25
C PHE A 382 -23.49 -17.73 18.28
N TRP A 383 -24.23 -17.80 17.17
CA TRP A 383 -25.57 -17.23 17.06
C TRP A 383 -26.65 -17.97 17.86
N ASP A 384 -26.37 -19.19 18.35
CA ASP A 384 -27.32 -19.91 19.20
C ASP A 384 -27.46 -19.28 20.58
N ASP A 385 -26.39 -18.66 21.09
CA ASP A 385 -26.33 -18.04 22.40
C ASP A 385 -25.34 -16.87 22.42
N VAL A 386 -25.86 -15.67 22.18
CA VAL A 386 -25.11 -14.41 22.23
C VAL A 386 -25.39 -13.76 23.58
N TYR A 387 -24.53 -14.00 24.57
CA TYR A 387 -24.67 -13.49 25.95
C TYR A 387 -26.00 -13.84 26.65
N GLY A 388 -26.53 -15.04 26.43
CA GLY A 388 -27.81 -15.50 26.96
C GLY A 388 -28.99 -15.30 26.02
N PHE A 389 -28.78 -14.63 24.87
CA PHE A 389 -29.83 -14.34 23.89
C PHE A 389 -29.71 -15.23 22.65
N ASN A 390 -30.80 -15.89 22.28
CA ASN A 390 -30.84 -16.69 21.05
C ASN A 390 -30.98 -15.77 19.82
N MET A 391 -29.96 -15.76 18.97
CA MET A 391 -29.92 -15.00 17.72
C MET A 391 -29.82 -15.92 16.49
N SER A 392 -30.31 -17.16 16.60
CA SER A 392 -30.13 -18.19 15.57
C SER A 392 -30.75 -17.83 14.21
N CYS A 393 -31.66 -16.85 14.16
CA CYS A 393 -32.18 -16.31 12.91
C CYS A 393 -31.07 -15.73 12.01
N MET A 394 -29.98 -15.23 12.59
CA MET A 394 -28.83 -14.68 11.86
C MET A 394 -28.08 -15.74 11.05
N LYS A 395 -28.16 -17.02 11.43
CA LYS A 395 -27.51 -18.11 10.68
C LYS A 395 -27.97 -18.16 9.22
N LYS A 396 -29.22 -17.78 8.93
CA LYS A 396 -29.74 -17.75 7.56
C LYS A 396 -29.00 -16.75 6.65
N ALA A 397 -28.50 -15.66 7.22
CA ALA A 397 -27.72 -14.67 6.50
C ALA A 397 -26.23 -15.06 6.43
N VAL A 398 -25.69 -15.66 7.50
CA VAL A 398 -24.26 -15.98 7.60
C VAL A 398 -23.87 -17.24 6.81
N ILE A 399 -24.73 -18.27 6.75
CA ILE A 399 -24.40 -19.54 6.08
C ILE A 399 -24.13 -19.39 4.57
N PRO A 400 -24.91 -18.60 3.80
CA PRO A 400 -24.64 -18.39 2.37
C PRO A 400 -23.40 -17.56 2.07
N GLU A 401 -22.89 -16.79 3.03
CA GLU A 401 -21.73 -15.93 2.83
C GLU A 401 -20.43 -16.75 2.82
N ALA A 402 -19.67 -16.61 1.75
CA ALA A 402 -18.36 -17.23 1.63
C ALA A 402 -17.33 -16.52 2.52
N VAL A 403 -16.49 -17.32 3.19
CA VAL A 403 -15.45 -16.83 4.09
C VAL A 403 -14.06 -17.12 3.54
N VAL A 404 -13.19 -16.11 3.63
CA VAL A 404 -11.77 -16.19 3.26
C VAL A 404 -10.92 -16.21 4.52
N GLU A 405 -10.27 -17.35 4.79
CA GLU A 405 -9.39 -17.54 5.94
C GLU A 405 -8.25 -18.50 5.60
N VAL A 406 -7.29 -18.65 6.52
CA VAL A 406 -6.28 -19.71 6.44
C VAL A 406 -6.77 -20.92 7.23
N LEU A 407 -6.79 -22.11 6.60
CA LEU A 407 -7.14 -23.38 7.26
C LEU A 407 -5.89 -24.12 7.75
N ASP A 408 -5.99 -24.78 8.91
CA ASP A 408 -4.96 -25.72 9.38
C ASP A 408 -5.01 -26.98 8.50
N PRO A 409 -3.90 -27.41 7.87
CA PRO A 409 -3.86 -28.64 7.07
C PRO A 409 -4.39 -29.89 7.81
N LYS A 410 -4.36 -29.91 9.14
CA LYS A 410 -4.89 -31.01 9.97
C LYS A 410 -6.41 -31.13 9.90
N THR A 411 -7.13 -30.03 9.67
CA THR A 411 -8.61 -30.02 9.61
C THR A 411 -9.14 -30.54 8.28
N LEU A 412 -8.27 -30.76 7.28
CA LEU A 412 -8.67 -31.39 6.02
C LEU A 412 -8.99 -32.87 6.24
N ILE A 413 -10.16 -33.27 5.75
CA ILE A 413 -10.71 -34.62 5.91
C ILE A 413 -11.02 -35.32 4.57
N SER A 414 -10.66 -34.75 3.42
CA SER A 414 -10.75 -35.42 2.13
C SER A 414 -9.53 -35.22 1.24
N ASP A 415 -9.40 -36.06 0.22
CA ASP A 415 -8.57 -35.77 -0.94
C ASP A 415 -9.15 -34.58 -1.73
N PRO A 416 -8.31 -33.73 -2.36
CA PRO A 416 -8.78 -32.67 -3.26
C PRO A 416 -9.45 -33.21 -4.53
N CYS A 417 -10.56 -32.60 -4.92
CA CYS A 417 -11.27 -32.86 -6.17
C CYS A 417 -11.23 -31.63 -7.07
N SER A 418 -10.59 -31.73 -8.25
CA SER A 418 -10.53 -30.62 -9.21
C SER A 418 -11.91 -30.38 -9.83
N ILE A 419 -12.40 -29.14 -9.75
CA ILE A 419 -13.70 -28.72 -10.33
C ILE A 419 -13.55 -27.84 -11.56
N LYS A 420 -12.41 -27.17 -11.74
CA LYS A 420 -12.14 -26.36 -12.93
C LYS A 420 -10.67 -26.34 -13.25
N HIS A 421 -10.34 -26.64 -14.50
CA HIS A 421 -9.01 -26.42 -15.07
C HIS A 421 -9.10 -25.29 -16.09
N ILE A 422 -8.22 -24.31 -15.97
CA ILE A 422 -8.15 -23.12 -16.81
C ILE A 422 -6.80 -23.11 -17.50
N ASP A 423 -6.81 -23.08 -18.83
CA ASP A 423 -5.62 -22.86 -19.64
C ASP A 423 -5.79 -21.50 -20.33
N CYS A 424 -5.05 -20.50 -19.88
CA CYS A 424 -5.17 -19.13 -20.35
C CYS A 424 -4.92 -19.00 -21.87
N HIS A 425 -4.24 -19.96 -22.52
CA HIS A 425 -4.08 -19.95 -23.97
C HIS A 425 -5.39 -20.26 -24.70
N THR A 426 -6.16 -21.23 -24.20
CA THR A 426 -7.31 -21.80 -24.90
C THR A 426 -8.66 -21.32 -24.35
N THR A 427 -8.72 -20.97 -23.07
CA THR A 427 -9.93 -20.49 -22.39
C THR A 427 -10.46 -19.18 -22.98
N CYS A 428 -11.78 -19.06 -23.00
CA CYS A 428 -12.55 -17.85 -23.30
C CYS A 428 -13.47 -17.45 -22.13
N VAL A 429 -14.00 -16.22 -22.15
CA VAL A 429 -14.82 -15.67 -21.05
C VAL A 429 -16.05 -16.53 -20.77
N SER A 430 -16.71 -17.08 -21.80
CA SER A 430 -17.87 -17.96 -21.60
C SER A 430 -17.54 -19.27 -20.90
N ASP A 431 -16.27 -19.69 -20.86
CA ASP A 431 -15.87 -20.89 -20.11
C ASP A 431 -15.79 -20.61 -18.60
N LEU A 432 -15.75 -19.35 -18.17
CA LEU A 432 -15.59 -18.96 -16.76
C LEU A 432 -16.90 -19.07 -15.97
N GLU A 433 -18.03 -19.09 -16.68
CA GLU A 433 -19.34 -19.47 -16.13
C GLU A 433 -19.53 -20.99 -16.29
N PHE A 434 -19.51 -21.73 -15.19
CA PHE A 434 -19.53 -23.19 -15.25
C PHE A 434 -20.27 -23.85 -14.08
N SER A 435 -20.71 -25.08 -14.32
CA SER A 435 -21.14 -26.02 -13.29
C SER A 435 -20.28 -27.29 -13.40
N SER A 436 -19.98 -27.91 -12.26
CA SER A 436 -19.11 -29.08 -12.19
C SER A 436 -19.60 -30.05 -11.12
N ASP A 437 -19.77 -31.31 -11.52
CA ASP A 437 -19.97 -32.41 -10.57
C ASP A 437 -18.65 -32.70 -9.84
N PHE A 438 -18.72 -32.95 -8.54
CA PHE A 438 -17.54 -33.28 -7.73
C PHE A 438 -17.81 -34.44 -6.79
N THR A 439 -16.74 -35.12 -6.35
CA THR A 439 -16.81 -36.18 -5.35
C THR A 439 -15.61 -36.08 -4.42
N LEU A 440 -15.88 -35.91 -3.12
CA LEU A 440 -14.85 -35.79 -2.09
C LEU A 440 -14.65 -37.14 -1.40
N LYS A 441 -13.47 -37.73 -1.57
CA LYS A 441 -13.11 -38.98 -0.90
C LYS A 441 -12.64 -38.67 0.52
N ILE A 442 -13.45 -39.02 1.51
CA ILE A 442 -13.15 -38.79 2.93
C ILE A 442 -11.98 -39.68 3.37
N THR A 443 -10.96 -39.07 3.94
CA THR A 443 -9.72 -39.71 4.42
C THR A 443 -9.66 -39.85 5.94
N LYS A 444 -10.50 -39.11 6.67
CA LYS A 444 -10.57 -39.14 8.13
C LYS A 444 -12.03 -39.16 8.60
N THR A 445 -12.35 -40.02 9.55
CA THR A 445 -13.68 -40.04 10.19
C THR A 445 -13.81 -38.83 11.12
N SER A 446 -14.62 -37.86 10.73
CA SER A 446 -14.97 -36.67 11.54
C SER A 446 -16.28 -36.07 11.06
N LEU A 447 -16.82 -35.08 11.79
CA LEU A 447 -17.93 -34.26 11.32
C LEU A 447 -17.42 -33.29 10.24
N CYS A 448 -17.97 -33.37 9.03
CA CYS A 448 -17.69 -32.40 7.99
C CYS A 448 -18.40 -31.09 8.36
N THR A 449 -17.62 -30.04 8.61
CA THR A 449 -18.16 -28.71 8.91
C THR A 449 -18.43 -27.96 7.61
N ALA A 450 -17.49 -27.97 6.66
CA ALA A 450 -17.75 -27.43 5.33
C ALA A 450 -16.78 -27.95 4.26
N PRO A 451 -17.14 -27.91 2.96
CA PRO A 451 -16.21 -27.82 1.85
C PRO A 451 -15.40 -26.51 1.83
N ALA A 452 -14.14 -26.64 1.45
CA ALA A 452 -13.21 -25.57 1.13
C ALA A 452 -12.64 -25.76 -0.28
N THR A 453 -12.08 -24.70 -0.84
CA THR A 453 -11.41 -24.63 -2.12
C THR A 453 -9.92 -24.40 -1.98
N LEU A 454 -9.20 -25.12 -2.82
CA LEU A 454 -7.80 -24.99 -3.11
C LEU A 454 -7.62 -24.44 -4.52
N ARG A 455 -6.69 -23.49 -4.68
CA ARG A 455 -6.25 -23.01 -5.99
C ARG A 455 -4.81 -23.42 -6.27
N HIS A 456 -4.54 -23.74 -7.52
CA HIS A 456 -3.20 -24.01 -8.02
C HIS A 456 -2.95 -23.15 -9.25
N VAL A 457 -1.76 -22.56 -9.35
CA VAL A 457 -1.36 -21.65 -10.43
C VAL A 457 0.03 -22.08 -10.93
N GLY A 458 0.25 -22.12 -12.23
CA GLY A 458 1.53 -22.63 -12.75
C GLY A 458 1.82 -22.26 -14.19
N SER A 459 2.96 -22.78 -14.66
CA SER A 459 3.39 -22.68 -16.05
C SER A 459 3.43 -24.04 -16.73
N SER A 460 2.80 -24.16 -17.90
CA SER A 460 2.84 -25.37 -18.74
C SER A 460 4.26 -25.69 -19.24
N ARG A 461 5.13 -24.68 -19.38
CA ARG A 461 6.45 -24.79 -19.99
C ARG A 461 7.54 -25.33 -19.09
N THR A 462 7.40 -25.18 -17.78
CA THR A 462 8.45 -25.55 -16.81
C THR A 462 8.08 -26.76 -15.97
N GLY A 463 6.84 -27.25 -16.06
CA GLY A 463 6.30 -28.25 -15.14
C GLY A 463 6.29 -27.80 -13.67
N ALA A 464 6.75 -26.57 -13.38
CA ALA A 464 6.83 -25.99 -12.06
C ALA A 464 5.41 -25.60 -11.63
N ARG A 465 4.99 -26.24 -10.53
CA ARG A 465 3.67 -26.10 -9.92
C ARG A 465 3.83 -25.26 -8.66
N THR A 466 3.35 -24.02 -8.68
CA THR A 466 3.41 -23.14 -7.53
C THR A 466 2.03 -23.02 -6.91
N ARG A 467 1.92 -23.32 -5.62
CA ARG A 467 0.71 -22.95 -4.86
C ARG A 467 0.82 -21.47 -4.52
N VAL A 468 0.10 -20.61 -5.24
CA VAL A 468 0.08 -19.17 -4.98
C VAL A 468 -0.99 -18.88 -3.93
N ALA A 469 -0.57 -18.33 -2.79
CA ALA A 469 -1.45 -17.92 -1.70
C ALA A 469 -2.42 -16.82 -2.17
N CYS A 470 -3.66 -16.83 -1.66
CA CYS A 470 -4.57 -15.68 -1.75
C CYS A 470 -4.45 -14.89 -0.45
N ILE A 471 -4.37 -13.58 -0.60
CA ILE A 471 -4.24 -12.64 0.49
C ILE A 471 -5.65 -12.38 1.02
N SER A 472 -5.90 -12.58 2.32
CA SER A 472 -7.16 -12.20 2.98
C SER A 472 -6.95 -10.98 3.87
N ARG A 473 -7.86 -10.00 3.84
CA ARG A 473 -7.91 -8.96 4.89
C ARG A 473 -8.09 -9.60 6.29
N ARG A 474 -7.03 -9.61 7.11
CA ARG A 474 -7.04 -9.12 8.52
C ARG A 474 -5.69 -9.33 9.24
N THR A 475 -5.17 -8.21 9.75
CA THR A 475 -4.41 -7.99 11.00
C THR A 475 -3.32 -8.99 11.41
N LEU A 476 -2.08 -8.47 11.37
CA LEU A 476 -0.98 -8.67 12.33
C LEU A 476 -1.18 -9.77 13.39
N ASN A 477 -0.43 -10.88 13.26
CA ASN A 477 0.64 -11.22 14.21
C ASN A 477 1.36 -12.52 13.83
N HIS A 478 2.70 -12.46 13.95
CA HIS A 478 3.69 -13.55 14.07
C HIS A 478 3.82 -14.66 12.99
N CYS A 479 4.89 -14.49 12.21
CA CYS A 479 5.91 -15.47 11.80
C CYS A 479 5.73 -16.95 12.25
N ALA A 480 5.56 -17.88 11.30
CA ALA A 480 6.25 -19.18 11.27
C ALA A 480 6.00 -19.96 9.96
N THR A 481 7.10 -20.27 9.26
CA THR A 481 7.40 -21.50 8.49
C THR A 481 6.40 -22.12 7.49
N ARG A 482 6.89 -22.21 6.23
CA ARG A 482 6.76 -23.27 5.21
C ARG A 482 5.36 -23.85 4.91
N GLU A 483 5.04 -23.82 3.61
CA GLU A 483 3.78 -24.23 2.97
C GLU A 483 2.64 -23.23 3.21
N ALA A 484 2.70 -22.07 2.53
CA ALA A 484 1.55 -21.19 2.42
C ALA A 484 0.49 -21.87 1.54
N LEU A 485 -0.41 -22.60 2.20
CA LEU A 485 -1.61 -23.14 1.60
C LEU A 485 -2.72 -22.19 2.00
N THR A 486 -3.06 -21.25 1.11
CA THR A 486 -4.31 -20.52 1.28
C THR A 486 -5.43 -21.45 0.85
N TYR A 487 -6.14 -21.95 1.84
CA TYR A 487 -7.38 -22.71 1.67
C TYR A 487 -8.53 -21.74 1.92
N CYS A 488 -9.37 -21.43 0.94
CA CYS A 488 -10.55 -20.60 1.19
C CYS A 488 -11.82 -21.44 1.14
N PHE A 489 -12.96 -20.87 1.54
CA PHE A 489 -14.31 -21.44 1.50
C PHE A 489 -14.65 -22.37 2.67
N LEU A 490 -15.73 -22.01 3.37
CA LEU A 490 -16.56 -22.91 4.13
C LEU A 490 -17.93 -22.79 3.46
N ILE A 491 -18.26 -23.60 2.45
CA ILE A 491 -19.66 -23.66 1.98
C ILE A 491 -20.37 -24.63 2.92
N ASN A 492 -20.84 -24.18 4.09
CA ASN A 492 -21.52 -25.08 5.03
C ASN A 492 -22.77 -25.66 4.35
N LEU A 493 -22.83 -26.99 4.23
CA LEU A 493 -23.97 -27.74 3.69
C LEU A 493 -25.15 -27.77 4.68
#